data_AF-S4NK55-F1
#
_entry.id   AF-S4NK55-F1
#
_cell.length_a   1.000
_cell.length_b   1.000
_cell.length_c   1.000
_cell.angle_alpha   90.00
_cell.angle_beta   90.00
_cell.angle_gamma   90.00
#
_symmetry.space_group_name_H-M   'P 1'
#
loop_
_entity.id
_entity.type
_entity.pdbx_description
1 polymer ?
#
loop_
_entity_poly.entity_id
_entity_poly.type
_entity_poly.pdbx_seq_one_letter_code
_entity_poly.pdbx_strand_id
1 'polypeptide(L)'
;MGTIKITNLSFRYDGMLTNIFDQFNLNIDESWRLGLIGRNGRGKTTFLKILLGQLEYQGEMTTNVDFKYFPQTIGDASQLTQDILLRLAGLDESELWKIQVEMDKLQLTDEVLTRPFDTLSPGERTKALLAVMFTDGRTFQLIDEPTIWMLKAEKWLRTI
;
A
#
# COMPACT_ATOMS: atom_id res chain seq x y z
N MET A 1 7.17 -18.13 4.25
CA MET A 1 6.10 -18.06 5.26
C MET A 1 6.51 -16.99 6.25
N GLY A 2 6.31 -15.76 5.80
CA GLY A 2 6.36 -14.57 6.61
C GLY A 2 5.11 -14.42 7.45
N THR A 3 5.28 -13.87 8.65
CA THR A 3 4.22 -13.72 9.64
C THR A 3 4.34 -12.36 10.30
N ILE A 4 3.22 -11.68 10.45
CA ILE A 4 3.10 -10.43 11.20
C ILE A 4 2.39 -10.76 12.50
N LYS A 5 3.16 -10.83 13.59
CA LYS A 5 2.65 -11.14 14.92
C LYS A 5 2.69 -9.89 15.78
N ILE A 6 1.53 -9.53 16.34
CA ILE A 6 1.32 -8.38 17.21
C ILE A 6 0.80 -8.90 18.54
N THR A 7 1.48 -8.56 19.62
CA THR A 7 1.13 -8.99 20.98
C THR A 7 0.91 -7.78 21.88
N ASN A 8 -0.24 -7.72 22.53
CA ASN A 8 -0.63 -6.67 23.49
C ASN A 8 -0.45 -5.23 22.97
N LEU A 9 -0.81 -4.99 21.71
CA LEU A 9 -0.74 -3.65 21.11
C LEU A 9 -1.70 -2.69 21.83
N SER A 10 -1.13 -1.68 22.45
CA SER A 10 -1.86 -0.54 22.98
C SER A 10 -1.36 0.76 22.37
N PHE A 11 -2.28 1.60 21.92
CA PHE A 11 -1.95 2.89 21.31
C PHE A 11 -3.04 3.93 21.57
N ARG A 12 -2.58 5.16 21.79
CA ARG A 12 -3.38 6.37 21.98
C ARG A 12 -2.58 7.55 21.43
N TYR A 13 -3.24 8.51 20.78
CA TYR A 13 -2.62 9.80 20.48
C TYR A 13 -2.55 10.68 21.73
N ASP A 14 -1.55 11.54 21.81
CA ASP A 14 -1.45 12.53 22.88
C ASP A 14 -2.72 13.39 22.97
N GLY A 15 -3.22 13.55 24.19
CA GLY A 15 -4.46 14.27 24.46
C GLY A 15 -5.75 13.46 24.29
N MET A 16 -5.71 12.22 23.78
CA MET A 16 -6.88 11.33 23.81
C MET A 16 -7.06 10.67 25.18
N LEU A 17 -8.29 10.66 25.69
CA LEU A 17 -8.61 10.02 26.97
C LEU A 17 -8.63 8.49 26.87
N THR A 18 -9.00 7.96 25.70
CA THR A 18 -9.20 6.54 25.45
C THR A 18 -8.20 6.00 24.44
N ASN A 19 -7.80 4.75 24.65
CA ASN A 19 -6.98 4.00 23.70
C ASN A 19 -7.74 3.75 22.39
N ILE A 20 -7.03 3.87 21.27
CA ILE A 20 -7.49 3.41 19.96
C ILE A 20 -7.36 1.89 19.87
N PHE A 21 -6.22 1.37 20.33
CA PHE A 21 -5.96 -0.06 20.52
C PHE A 21 -5.66 -0.31 21.98
N ASP A 22 -6.27 -1.35 22.55
CA ASP A 22 -6.10 -1.72 23.95
C ASP A 22 -5.84 -3.23 24.04
N GLN A 23 -4.59 -3.59 24.37
CA GLN A 23 -4.10 -4.97 24.46
C GLN A 23 -4.50 -5.83 23.25
N PHE A 24 -4.42 -5.24 22.07
CA PHE A 24 -4.82 -5.88 20.82
C PHE A 24 -3.79 -6.92 20.39
N ASN A 25 -4.27 -8.12 20.06
CA ASN A 25 -3.43 -9.24 19.63
C ASN A 25 -3.86 -9.65 18.22
N LEU A 26 -2.90 -9.82 17.32
CA LEU A 26 -3.15 -10.18 15.93
C LEU A 26 -2.02 -11.04 15.38
N ASN A 27 -2.36 -12.05 14.59
CA ASN A 27 -1.40 -12.85 13.86
C ASN A 27 -1.88 -12.98 12.42
N ILE A 28 -1.07 -12.51 11.46
CA ILE A 28 -1.37 -12.53 10.04
C ILE A 28 -0.25 -13.29 9.32
N ASP A 29 -0.62 -14.18 8.42
CA ASP A 29 0.31 -14.81 7.48
C ASP A 29 0.47 -13.93 6.23
N GLU A 30 1.68 -13.87 5.65
CA GLU A 30 1.96 -13.07 4.45
C GLU A 30 1.06 -13.41 3.26
N SER A 31 0.55 -14.65 3.19
CA SER A 31 -0.36 -15.09 2.12
C SER A 31 -1.77 -14.53 2.25
N TRP A 32 -2.11 -13.93 3.40
CA TRP A 32 -3.46 -13.44 3.64
C TRP A 32 -3.70 -12.11 2.97
N ARG A 33 -4.85 -12.00 2.29
CA ARG A 33 -5.39 -10.73 1.81
C ARG A 33 -6.30 -10.14 2.88
N LEU A 34 -5.78 -9.19 3.65
CA LEU A 34 -6.52 -8.57 4.75
C LEU A 34 -7.07 -7.20 4.35
N GLY A 35 -8.39 -7.06 4.36
CA GLY A 35 -9.06 -5.77 4.20
C GLY A 35 -9.48 -5.18 5.54
N LEU A 36 -9.01 -3.98 5.89
CA LEU A 36 -9.41 -3.29 7.11
C LEU A 36 -10.77 -2.61 6.95
N ILE A 37 -11.87 -3.32 7.18
CA ILE A 37 -13.24 -2.77 7.07
C ILE A 37 -13.70 -2.12 8.38
N GLY A 38 -14.35 -0.96 8.32
CA GLY A 38 -14.85 -0.23 9.49
C GLY A 38 -15.04 1.26 9.25
N ARG A 39 -15.75 1.93 10.18
CA ARG A 39 -16.09 3.35 10.04
C ARG A 39 -14.84 4.24 10.13
N ASN A 40 -14.88 5.39 9.45
CA ASN A 40 -13.85 6.42 9.55
C ASN A 40 -13.63 6.80 11.03
N GLY A 41 -12.37 7.06 11.40
CA GLY A 41 -12.00 7.40 12.79
C GLY A 41 -11.86 6.23 13.76
N ARG A 42 -11.91 4.98 13.30
CA ARG A 42 -11.68 3.78 14.14
C ARG A 42 -10.22 3.31 14.21
N GLY A 43 -9.27 4.12 13.76
CA GLY A 43 -7.84 3.81 13.88
C GLY A 43 -7.24 2.96 12.76
N LYS A 44 -7.87 2.86 11.58
CA LYS A 44 -7.32 2.10 10.43
C LYS A 44 -5.99 2.63 9.96
N THR A 45 -5.98 3.90 9.55
CA THR A 45 -4.77 4.62 9.18
C THR A 45 -3.76 4.59 10.31
N THR A 46 -4.20 4.69 11.57
CA THR A 46 -3.32 4.55 12.74
C THR A 46 -2.66 3.18 12.79
N PHE A 47 -3.41 2.09 12.58
CA PHE A 47 -2.87 0.74 12.52
C PHE A 47 -1.86 0.58 11.38
N LEU A 48 -2.18 1.09 10.18
CA LEU A 48 -1.27 1.05 9.04
C LEU A 48 0.03 1.81 9.33
N LYS A 49 -0.06 2.98 9.96
CA LYS A 49 1.12 3.76 10.40
C LYS A 49 1.96 3.03 11.45
N ILE A 50 1.31 2.30 12.37
CA ILE A 50 2.01 1.44 13.35
C ILE A 50 2.76 0.31 12.64
N LEU A 51 2.12 -0.37 11.67
CA LEU A 51 2.78 -1.42 10.87
C LEU A 51 3.98 -0.88 10.08
N LEU A 52 3.90 0.35 9.58
CA LEU A 52 5.00 1.03 8.89
C LEU A 52 6.11 1.53 9.82
N GLY A 53 5.99 1.33 11.15
CA GLY A 53 6.95 1.83 12.12
C GLY A 53 6.94 3.37 12.27
N GLN A 54 5.89 4.04 11.83
CA GLN A 54 5.78 5.52 11.86
C GLN A 54 5.19 6.06 13.17
N LEU A 55 4.67 5.19 14.03
CA LEU A 55 4.10 5.55 15.33
C LEU A 55 4.66 4.62 16.40
N GLU A 56 5.08 5.21 17.52
CA GLU A 56 5.45 4.46 18.71
C GLU A 56 4.20 3.88 19.39
N TYR A 57 4.31 2.66 19.92
CA TYR A 57 3.20 1.94 20.56
C TYR A 57 3.71 1.10 21.73
N GLN A 58 2.78 0.61 22.56
CA GLN A 58 3.08 -0.36 23.61
C GLN A 58 2.74 -1.78 23.14
N GLY A 59 3.53 -2.77 23.56
CA GLY A 59 3.40 -4.15 23.13
C GLY A 59 4.61 -4.60 22.30
N GLU A 60 4.43 -5.65 21.52
CA GLU A 60 5.49 -6.22 20.67
C GLU A 60 4.95 -6.53 19.28
N MET A 61 5.71 -6.18 18.24
CA MET A 61 5.49 -6.63 16.88
C MET A 61 6.71 -7.38 16.37
N THR A 62 6.51 -8.59 15.88
CA THR A 62 7.51 -9.38 15.16
C THR A 62 7.03 -9.59 13.74
N THR A 63 7.84 -9.18 12.77
CA THR A 63 7.58 -9.41 11.34
C THR A 63 8.88 -9.67 10.61
N ASN A 64 8.81 -10.52 9.59
CA ASN A 64 9.86 -10.76 8.59
C ASN A 64 9.37 -10.41 7.19
N VAL A 65 8.30 -9.62 7.09
CA VAL A 65 7.69 -9.16 5.84
C VAL A 65 7.85 -7.65 5.74
N ASP A 66 8.24 -7.20 4.56
CA ASP A 66 8.33 -5.77 4.23
C ASP A 66 6.96 -5.22 3.85
N PHE A 67 6.64 -4.00 4.27
CA PHE A 67 5.36 -3.36 3.99
C PHE A 67 5.47 -2.36 2.85
N LYS A 68 4.47 -2.35 1.97
CA LYS A 68 4.32 -1.30 0.95
C LYS A 68 2.98 -0.61 1.12
N TYR A 69 2.98 0.71 1.26
CA TYR A 69 1.77 1.48 1.59
C TYR A 69 1.17 2.19 0.37
N PHE A 70 -0.16 2.20 0.28
CA PHE A 70 -0.90 2.98 -0.70
C PHE A 70 -1.85 3.96 0.02
N PRO A 71 -1.92 5.24 -0.40
CA PRO A 71 -1.25 5.82 -1.58
C PRO A 71 0.24 6.11 -1.35
N GLN A 72 1.03 5.90 -2.41
CA GLN A 72 2.45 6.26 -2.45
C GLN A 72 2.61 7.79 -2.50
N THR A 73 3.56 8.32 -1.73
CA THR A 73 3.89 9.75 -1.80
C THR A 73 4.80 10.04 -2.98
N ILE A 74 4.39 10.99 -3.82
CA ILE A 74 5.15 11.45 -4.97
C ILE A 74 5.84 12.76 -4.61
N GLY A 75 7.13 12.86 -4.91
CA GLY A 75 7.90 14.10 -4.73
C GLY A 75 7.56 15.13 -5.81
N ASP A 76 8.20 14.99 -6.98
CA ASP A 76 7.95 15.83 -8.15
C ASP A 76 7.10 15.08 -9.17
N ALA A 77 5.88 15.58 -9.43
CA ALA A 77 4.93 14.98 -10.37
C ALA A 77 5.11 15.47 -11.81
N SER A 78 5.99 16.44 -12.07
CA SER A 78 6.29 16.93 -13.42
C SER A 78 7.27 16.02 -14.17
N GLN A 79 7.89 15.07 -13.47
CA GLN A 79 8.78 14.06 -14.05
C GLN A 79 7.99 13.06 -14.91
N LEU A 80 8.69 12.38 -15.83
CA LEU A 80 8.12 11.28 -16.60
C LEU A 80 7.60 10.20 -15.66
N THR A 81 6.44 9.66 -16.01
CA THR A 81 5.78 8.63 -15.22
C THR A 81 6.68 7.42 -15.02
N GLN A 82 7.40 6.97 -16.06
CA GLN A 82 8.32 5.85 -15.95
C GLN A 82 9.35 6.04 -14.82
N ASP A 83 9.94 7.24 -14.70
CA ASP A 83 11.03 7.51 -13.76
C ASP A 83 10.50 7.49 -12.32
N ILE A 84 9.28 8.01 -12.12
CA ILE A 84 8.59 7.96 -10.85
C ILE A 84 8.27 6.50 -10.48
N LEU A 85 7.70 5.72 -11.40
CA LEU A 85 7.30 4.35 -11.12
C LEU A 85 8.50 3.45 -10.84
N LEU A 86 9.59 3.57 -11.60
CA LEU A 86 10.85 2.85 -11.37
C LEU A 86 11.42 3.17 -9.99
N ARG A 87 11.51 4.47 -9.64
CA ARG A 87 11.97 4.91 -8.33
C ARG A 87 11.12 4.38 -7.18
N LEU A 88 9.79 4.42 -7.31
CA LEU A 88 8.87 3.90 -6.28
C LEU A 88 8.89 2.37 -6.19
N ALA A 89 9.20 1.69 -7.28
CA ALA A 89 9.36 0.24 -7.31
C ALA A 89 10.75 -0.22 -6.79
N GLY A 90 11.73 0.69 -6.72
CA GLY A 90 13.12 0.33 -6.45
C GLY A 90 13.75 -0.47 -7.59
N LEU A 91 13.29 -0.23 -8.82
CA LEU A 91 13.69 -0.94 -10.04
C LEU A 91 14.52 -0.04 -10.95
N ASP A 92 15.32 -0.64 -11.81
CA ASP A 92 16.02 0.06 -12.89
C ASP A 92 15.26 -0.04 -14.23
N GLU A 93 15.71 0.71 -15.24
CA GLU A 93 15.09 0.72 -16.57
C GLU A 93 15.02 -0.67 -17.22
N SER A 94 15.97 -1.57 -16.93
CA SER A 94 15.97 -2.93 -17.48
C SER A 94 14.82 -3.78 -16.92
N GLU A 95 14.28 -3.38 -15.77
CA GLU A 95 13.18 -4.04 -15.08
C GLU A 95 11.82 -3.36 -15.30
N LEU A 96 11.76 -2.33 -16.17
CA LEU A 96 10.52 -1.61 -16.50
C LEU A 96 9.38 -2.54 -16.93
N TRP A 97 9.73 -3.65 -17.59
CA TRP A 97 8.78 -4.67 -18.03
C TRP A 97 7.93 -5.25 -16.88
N LYS A 98 8.46 -5.31 -15.64
CA LYS A 98 7.70 -5.77 -14.48
C LYS A 98 6.53 -4.84 -14.18
N ILE A 99 6.75 -3.52 -14.30
CA ILE A 99 5.70 -2.52 -14.12
C ILE A 99 4.70 -2.62 -15.28
N GLN A 100 5.17 -2.78 -16.52
CA GLN A 100 4.31 -2.91 -17.69
C GLN A 100 3.38 -4.12 -17.60
N VAL A 101 3.86 -5.26 -17.10
CA VAL A 101 3.02 -6.45 -16.85
C VAL A 101 1.88 -6.12 -15.88
N GLU A 102 2.15 -5.42 -14.78
CA GLU A 102 1.10 -5.01 -13.83
C GLU A 102 0.19 -3.88 -14.38
N MET A 103 0.70 -3.05 -15.28
CA MET A 103 -0.11 -2.04 -15.98
C MET A 103 -1.10 -2.66 -16.97
N ASP A 104 -0.66 -3.64 -17.77
CA ASP A 104 -1.51 -4.35 -18.74
C ASP A 104 -2.69 -5.06 -18.04
N LYS A 105 -2.36 -5.74 -16.95
CA LYS A 105 -3.30 -6.30 -15.98
C LYS A 105 -4.37 -5.30 -15.51
N LEU A 106 -3.96 -4.07 -15.24
CA LEU A 106 -4.85 -2.96 -14.83
C LEU A 106 -5.50 -2.22 -16.02
N GLN A 107 -5.28 -2.68 -17.25
CA GLN A 107 -5.75 -2.04 -18.49
C GLN A 107 -5.29 -0.58 -18.56
N LEU A 108 -4.00 -0.35 -18.32
CA LEU A 108 -3.33 0.93 -18.49
C LEU A 108 -2.35 0.82 -19.65
N THR A 109 -2.43 1.76 -20.59
CA THR A 109 -1.58 1.74 -21.78
C THR A 109 -0.17 2.25 -21.48
N ASP A 110 0.83 1.73 -22.19
CA ASP A 110 2.23 2.14 -22.03
C ASP A 110 2.50 3.59 -22.43
N GLU A 111 1.60 4.21 -23.21
CA GLU A 111 1.68 5.63 -23.60
C GLU A 111 1.80 6.57 -22.39
N VAL A 112 1.32 6.15 -21.22
CA VAL A 112 1.42 6.96 -20.01
C VAL A 112 2.84 7.07 -19.46
N LEU A 113 3.71 6.09 -19.75
CA LEU A 113 5.08 6.03 -19.21
C LEU A 113 5.93 7.19 -19.70
N THR A 114 5.72 7.62 -20.94
CA THR A 114 6.46 8.70 -21.61
C THR A 114 5.88 10.08 -21.37
N ARG A 115 4.84 10.19 -20.54
CA ARG A 115 4.17 11.45 -20.19
C ARG A 115 4.54 11.88 -18.77
N PRO A 116 4.60 13.20 -18.47
CA PRO A 116 4.70 13.69 -17.11
C PRO A 116 3.54 13.20 -16.24
N PHE A 117 3.81 12.85 -14.98
CA PHE A 117 2.82 12.20 -14.11
C PHE A 117 1.60 13.08 -13.81
N ASP A 118 1.81 14.38 -13.67
CA ASP A 118 0.76 15.37 -13.48
C ASP A 118 -0.17 15.56 -14.69
N THR A 119 0.18 15.03 -15.87
CA THR A 119 -0.71 15.06 -17.04
C THR A 119 -1.69 13.89 -17.08
N LEU A 120 -1.50 12.87 -16.24
CA LEU A 120 -2.41 11.72 -16.19
C LEU A 120 -3.73 12.09 -15.52
N SER A 121 -4.81 11.46 -15.98
CA SER A 121 -6.09 11.49 -15.30
C SER A 121 -5.99 10.83 -13.92
N PRO A 122 -6.88 11.18 -12.96
CA PRO A 122 -6.87 10.56 -11.63
C PRO A 122 -6.95 9.03 -11.64
N GLY A 123 -7.67 8.46 -12.61
CA GLY A 123 -7.79 7.01 -12.79
C GLY A 123 -6.49 6.37 -13.28
N GLU A 124 -5.83 6.97 -14.26
CA GLU A 124 -4.54 6.49 -14.75
C GLU A 124 -3.46 6.60 -13.66
N ARG A 125 -3.40 7.71 -12.92
CA ARG A 125 -2.47 7.87 -11.78
C ARG A 125 -2.66 6.76 -10.75
N THR A 126 -3.92 6.48 -10.40
CA THR A 126 -4.25 5.42 -9.44
C THR A 126 -3.77 4.06 -9.94
N LYS A 127 -4.05 3.72 -11.21
CA LYS A 127 -3.60 2.46 -11.82
C LYS A 127 -2.07 2.36 -11.89
N ALA A 128 -1.39 3.43 -12.28
CA ALA A 128 0.07 3.47 -12.36
C ALA A 128 0.73 3.20 -10.99
N LEU A 129 0.24 3.86 -9.94
CA LEU A 129 0.71 3.63 -8.58
C LEU A 129 0.35 2.24 -8.05
N LEU A 130 -0.83 1.72 -8.40
CA LEU A 130 -1.22 0.34 -8.06
C LEU A 130 -0.32 -0.68 -8.76
N ALA A 131 0.06 -0.47 -10.03
CA ALA A 131 0.97 -1.37 -10.74
C ALA A 131 2.28 -1.54 -9.95
N VAL A 132 2.84 -0.44 -9.45
CA VAL A 132 4.03 -0.44 -8.59
C VAL A 132 3.83 -1.21 -7.27
N MET A 133 2.61 -1.27 -6.73
CA MET A 133 2.35 -2.04 -5.50
C MET A 133 2.49 -3.55 -5.72
N PHE A 134 2.30 -4.01 -6.96
CA PHE A 134 2.23 -5.43 -7.32
C PHE A 134 3.48 -5.93 -8.07
N THR A 135 4.49 -5.09 -8.28
CA THR A 135 5.74 -5.49 -8.95
C THR A 135 6.61 -6.44 -8.13
N ASP A 136 6.43 -6.46 -6.82
CA ASP A 136 7.16 -7.33 -5.90
C ASP A 136 6.20 -8.23 -5.12
N GLY A 137 6.34 -9.55 -5.29
CA GLY A 137 5.59 -10.56 -4.57
C GLY A 137 6.05 -10.81 -3.13
N ARG A 138 7.07 -10.09 -2.65
CA ARG A 138 7.66 -10.28 -1.31
C ARG A 138 7.19 -9.25 -0.28
N THR A 139 6.44 -8.22 -0.70
CA THR A 139 5.93 -7.19 0.19
C THR A 139 4.47 -7.44 0.56
N PHE A 140 4.08 -7.07 1.78
CA PHE A 140 2.70 -7.04 2.21
C PHE A 140 2.09 -5.66 1.88
N GLN A 141 1.10 -5.63 1.00
CA GLN A 141 0.47 -4.38 0.56
C GLN A 141 -0.52 -3.86 1.61
N LEU A 142 -0.26 -2.66 2.11
CA LEU A 142 -1.11 -1.89 3.01
C LEU A 142 -1.86 -0.84 2.19
N ILE A 143 -3.17 -1.02 1.99
CA ILE A 143 -3.97 -0.09 1.19
C ILE A 143 -4.96 0.65 2.08
N ASP A 144 -4.77 1.96 2.25
CA ASP A 144 -5.68 2.81 3.02
C ASP A 144 -6.74 3.46 2.11
N GLU A 145 -7.97 3.55 2.61
CA GLU A 145 -9.16 4.12 1.94
C GLU A 145 -9.32 3.80 0.44
N PRO A 146 -9.78 2.58 0.08
CA PRO A 146 -10.04 2.17 -1.30
C PRO A 146 -11.28 2.89 -1.89
N THR A 147 -11.20 4.18 -2.18
CA THR A 147 -12.40 5.04 -2.16
C THR A 147 -13.37 4.94 -3.34
N ILE A 148 -13.07 4.28 -4.47
CA ILE A 148 -14.09 4.02 -5.54
C ILE A 148 -13.59 3.04 -6.62
N TRP A 149 -12.33 3.13 -7.03
CA TRP A 149 -11.78 2.29 -8.11
C TRP A 149 -11.48 0.85 -7.68
N MET A 150 -11.29 0.63 -6.38
CA MET A 150 -11.04 -0.70 -5.84
C MET A 150 -12.28 -1.59 -5.76
N LEU A 151 -13.50 -1.04 -5.84
CA LEU A 151 -14.70 -1.86 -6.08
C LEU A 151 -14.68 -2.51 -7.48
N LYS A 152 -14.05 -1.86 -8.47
CA LYS A 152 -13.76 -2.50 -9.78
C LYS A 152 -12.55 -3.43 -9.71
N ALA A 153 -11.53 -3.08 -8.93
CA ALA A 153 -10.35 -3.94 -8.70
C ALA A 153 -10.63 -5.14 -7.77
N GLU A 154 -11.77 -5.19 -7.06
CA GLU A 154 -12.18 -6.29 -6.19
C GLU A 154 -12.33 -7.61 -6.96
N LYS A 155 -12.73 -7.53 -8.23
CA LYS A 155 -12.77 -8.68 -9.15
C LYS A 155 -11.35 -9.16 -9.51
N TRP A 156 -10.40 -8.23 -9.50
CA TRP A 156 -8.98 -8.42 -9.83
C TRP A 156 -8.20 -9.00 -8.64
N LEU A 157 -8.39 -8.45 -7.43
CA LEU A 157 -7.85 -8.94 -6.15
C LEU A 157 -8.34 -10.33 -5.74
N ARG A 158 -9.28 -10.93 -6.47
CA ARG A 158 -9.70 -12.33 -6.29
C ARG A 158 -9.06 -13.29 -7.30
N THR A 159 -8.39 -12.76 -8.33
CA THR A 159 -7.88 -13.52 -9.49
C THR A 159 -6.37 -13.69 -9.47
N ILE A 160 -5.64 -12.78 -8.83
CA ILE A 160 -4.26 -13.05 -8.35
C ILE A 160 -4.31 -14.09 -7.25
#